data_AF-C9D9H5-F1
#
_entry.id   AF-C9D9H5-F1
#
_cell.length_a   1.000
_cell.length_b   1.000
_cell.length_c   1.000
_cell.angle_alpha   90.00
_cell.angle_beta   90.00
_cell.angle_gamma   90.00
#
_symmetry.space_group_name_H-M   'P 1'
#
loop_
_entity.id
_entity.type
_entity.pdbx_description
1 polymer ?
#
loop_
_entity_poly.entity_id
_entity_poly.type
_entity_poly.pdbx_seq_one_letter_code
_entity_poly.pdbx_strand_id
1 'polypeptide(L)'
;PNVEIVLGCPAPFISFARDLLPSQVRVAAQNCYKVSKGAFTGEISPAMIKDVGADWVILGHSERRAIFGESDELVAEKVVHALAEGLKVIACIGETLQEREAGQTEAVVFRQTKAIAYAIK
;
A
#
# COMPACT_ATOMS: atom_id res chain seq x y z
N PRO A 1 1.62 16.32 19.39
CA PRO A 1 2.78 16.29 18.47
C PRO A 1 2.36 16.62 17.03
N ASN A 2 3.21 17.34 16.28
CA ASN A 2 2.91 17.81 14.91
C ASN A 2 3.40 16.86 13.80
N VAL A 3 3.80 15.63 14.14
CA VAL A 3 4.35 14.63 13.22
C VAL A 3 3.68 13.28 13.46
N GLU A 4 3.22 12.62 12.39
CA GLU A 4 2.74 11.23 12.41
C GLU A 4 3.89 10.30 12.00
N ILE A 5 4.17 9.28 12.82
CA ILE A 5 5.24 8.30 12.56
C ILE A 5 4.57 6.98 12.16
N VAL A 6 4.93 6.42 11.01
CA VAL A 6 4.41 5.15 10.50
C VAL A 6 5.57 4.24 10.12
N LEU A 7 5.59 3.00 10.62
CA LEU A 7 6.61 2.00 10.32
C LEU A 7 6.04 0.89 9.43
N GLY A 8 6.55 0.77 8.20
CA GLY A 8 6.26 -0.37 7.33
C GLY A 8 6.99 -1.63 7.78
N CYS A 9 6.24 -2.69 8.14
CA CYS A 9 6.77 -3.91 8.73
C CYS A 9 6.43 -5.14 7.86
N PRO A 10 7.36 -6.11 7.69
CA PRO A 10 7.03 -7.38 7.05
C PRO A 10 5.87 -8.08 7.77
N ALA A 11 4.94 -8.66 7.00
CA ALA A 11 3.67 -9.18 7.53
C ALA A 11 3.81 -10.13 8.74
N PRO A 12 4.76 -11.09 8.79
CA PRO A 12 4.93 -11.97 9.95
C PRO A 12 5.29 -11.27 11.27
N PHE A 13 5.77 -10.01 11.20
CA PHE A 13 6.25 -9.26 12.36
C PHE A 13 5.32 -8.12 12.77
N ILE A 14 4.19 -7.91 12.08
CA ILE A 14 3.29 -6.77 12.36
C ILE A 14 2.79 -6.80 13.81
N SER A 15 2.25 -7.93 14.28
CA SER A 15 1.74 -8.05 15.67
C SER A 15 2.86 -7.81 16.68
N PHE A 16 4.03 -8.43 16.46
CA PHE A 16 5.20 -8.25 17.34
C PHE A 16 5.67 -6.80 17.40
N ALA A 17 5.77 -6.14 16.24
CA ALA A 17 6.13 -4.73 16.17
C ALA A 17 5.08 -3.85 16.85
N ARG A 18 3.80 -4.17 16.70
CA ARG A 18 2.72 -3.42 17.33
C ARG A 18 2.80 -3.50 18.86
N ASP A 19 3.07 -4.68 19.41
CA ASP A 19 3.20 -4.89 20.85
C ASP A 19 4.42 -4.18 21.46
N LEU A 20 5.51 -4.08 20.70
CA LEU A 20 6.76 -3.46 21.15
C LEU A 20 6.75 -1.92 21.04
N LEU A 21 6.08 -1.39 20.02
CA LEU A 21 6.16 0.04 19.69
C LEU A 21 5.17 0.89 20.51
N PRO A 22 5.56 2.10 20.92
CA PRO A 22 4.64 3.05 21.54
C PRO A 22 3.41 3.32 20.66
N SER A 23 2.26 3.59 21.28
CA SER A 23 1.00 3.83 20.55
C SER A 23 1.04 5.03 19.62
N GLN A 24 1.99 5.94 19.80
CA GLN A 24 2.23 7.08 18.91
C GLN A 24 2.89 6.69 17.59
N VAL A 25 3.58 5.56 17.52
CA VAL A 25 4.16 5.01 16.29
C VAL A 25 3.15 4.09 15.66
N ARG A 26 2.63 4.42 14.49
CA ARG A 26 1.71 3.56 13.71
C ARG A 26 2.48 2.46 13.00
N VAL A 27 1.81 1.35 12.71
CA VAL A 27 2.40 0.22 11.97
C VAL A 27 1.66 0.04 10.67
N ALA A 28 2.39 -0.13 9.58
CA ALA A 28 1.85 -0.40 8.26
C ALA A 28 2.27 -1.78 7.77
N ALA A 29 1.35 -2.47 7.10
CA ALA A 29 1.74 -3.58 6.23
C ALA A 29 2.43 -3.06 4.96
N GLN A 30 3.29 -3.87 4.37
CA GLN A 30 4.03 -3.50 3.15
C GLN A 30 3.31 -3.88 1.84
N ASN A 31 2.20 -4.61 1.93
CA ASN A 31 1.28 -4.91 0.84
C ASN A 31 -0.04 -5.46 1.42
N CYS A 32 -1.11 -5.45 0.62
CA CYS A 32 -2.31 -6.23 0.88
C CYS A 32 -2.98 -6.63 -0.44
N TYR A 33 -3.95 -7.53 -0.38
CA TYR A 33 -4.67 -7.99 -1.56
C TYR A 33 -5.98 -7.26 -1.80
N LYS A 34 -6.47 -7.35 -3.04
CA LYS A 34 -7.58 -6.55 -3.55
C LYS A 34 -8.98 -7.04 -3.18
N VAL A 35 -9.09 -8.22 -2.56
CA VAL A 35 -10.36 -8.81 -2.13
C VAL A 35 -10.26 -9.38 -0.72
N SER A 36 -11.40 -9.49 -0.03
CA SER A 36 -11.46 -9.77 1.41
C SER A 36 -11.01 -11.18 1.77
N LYS A 37 -11.37 -12.18 0.96
CA LYS A 37 -11.06 -13.60 1.16
C LYS A 37 -11.19 -14.38 -0.15
N GLY A 38 -10.56 -15.55 -0.19
CA GLY A 38 -10.67 -16.49 -1.31
C GLY A 38 -9.44 -17.38 -1.43
N ALA A 39 -9.33 -18.06 -2.57
CA ALA A 39 -8.20 -18.94 -2.88
C ALA A 39 -6.98 -18.14 -3.36
N PHE A 40 -6.38 -17.35 -2.47
CA PHE A 40 -5.22 -16.49 -2.73
C PHE A 40 -4.07 -16.85 -1.78
N THR A 41 -3.52 -18.06 -1.95
CA THR A 41 -2.44 -18.58 -1.10
C THR A 41 -1.26 -17.61 -1.07
N GLY A 42 -0.84 -17.22 0.14
CA GLY A 42 0.29 -16.30 0.37
C GLY A 42 -0.10 -14.82 0.48
N GLU A 43 -1.35 -14.47 0.17
CA GLU A 43 -1.83 -13.09 0.25
C GLU A 43 -2.36 -12.72 1.65
N ILE A 44 -2.32 -11.43 1.96
CA ILE A 44 -2.82 -10.84 3.21
C ILE A 44 -3.96 -9.87 2.89
N SER A 45 -5.11 -10.03 3.54
CA SER A 45 -6.23 -9.10 3.38
C SER A 45 -6.09 -7.87 4.30
N PRO A 46 -6.68 -6.72 3.94
CA PRO A 46 -6.77 -5.56 4.83
C PRO A 46 -7.36 -5.88 6.21
N ALA A 47 -8.36 -6.76 6.26
CA ALA A 47 -8.97 -7.20 7.52
C ALA A 47 -7.96 -7.92 8.43
N MET A 48 -7.08 -8.77 7.88
CA MET A 48 -6.01 -9.43 8.65
C MET A 48 -5.02 -8.41 9.22
N ILE A 49 -4.70 -7.34 8.48
CA ILE A 49 -3.80 -6.27 8.93
C ILE A 49 -4.41 -5.53 10.13
N LYS A 50 -5.70 -5.22 10.08
CA LYS A 50 -6.42 -4.61 11.20
C LYS A 50 -6.50 -5.50 12.42
N ASP A 51 -6.72 -6.80 12.20
CA ASP A 51 -6.85 -7.79 13.27
C ASP A 51 -5.58 -7.86 14.14
N VAL A 52 -4.41 -7.70 13.54
CA VAL A 52 -3.11 -7.66 14.24
C VAL A 52 -2.71 -6.26 14.73
N GLY A 53 -3.63 -5.29 14.71
CA GLY A 53 -3.46 -3.97 15.31
C GLY A 53 -2.70 -2.93 14.46
N ALA A 54 -2.49 -3.19 13.16
CA ALA A 54 -1.98 -2.21 12.22
C ALA A 54 -3.13 -1.45 11.53
N ASP A 55 -2.93 -0.16 11.30
CA ASP A 55 -3.94 0.75 10.75
C ASP A 55 -3.51 1.41 9.44
N TRP A 56 -2.34 1.04 8.90
CA TRP A 56 -1.81 1.53 7.64
C TRP A 56 -1.42 0.39 6.68
N VAL A 57 -1.36 0.70 5.39
CA VAL A 57 -0.74 -0.16 4.36
C VAL A 57 -0.04 0.66 3.29
N ILE A 58 1.11 0.17 2.82
CA ILE A 58 1.84 0.71 1.68
C ILE A 58 1.41 -0.04 0.42
N LEU A 59 1.00 0.68 -0.63
CA LEU A 59 0.51 0.10 -1.87
C LEU A 59 1.13 0.76 -3.09
N GLY A 60 1.38 -0.03 -4.14
CA GLY A 60 1.98 0.47 -5.38
C GLY A 60 3.46 0.85 -5.26
N HIS A 61 4.18 0.30 -4.26
CA HIS A 61 5.62 0.51 -4.12
C HIS A 61 6.36 0.16 -5.42
N SER A 62 7.44 0.88 -5.74
CA SER A 62 8.16 0.71 -7.02
C SER A 62 8.61 -0.74 -7.25
N GLU A 63 9.07 -1.42 -6.20
CA GLU A 63 9.44 -2.84 -6.24
C GLU A 63 8.26 -3.74 -6.64
N ARG A 64 7.06 -3.49 -6.08
CA ARG A 64 5.84 -4.23 -6.43
C ARG A 64 5.48 -4.07 -7.90
N ARG A 65 5.69 -2.88 -8.45
CA ARG A 65 5.41 -2.56 -9.87
C ARG A 65 6.47 -3.16 -10.79
N ALA A 66 7.74 -2.88 -10.53
CA ALA A 66 8.85 -3.24 -11.42
C ALA A 66 9.25 -4.72 -11.35
N ILE A 67 9.24 -5.31 -10.15
CA ILE A 67 9.71 -6.69 -9.94
C ILE A 67 8.55 -7.67 -10.00
N PHE A 68 7.40 -7.31 -9.43
CA PHE A 68 6.25 -8.20 -9.31
C PHE A 68 5.08 -7.87 -10.24
N GLY A 69 5.23 -6.84 -11.10
CA GLY A 69 4.29 -6.55 -12.17
C GLY A 69 2.93 -6.02 -11.72
N GLU A 70 2.83 -5.35 -10.57
CA GLU A 70 1.56 -4.76 -10.16
C GLU A 70 1.16 -3.57 -11.06
N SER A 71 0.03 -3.69 -11.75
CA SER A 71 -0.51 -2.66 -12.65
C SER A 71 -1.19 -1.52 -11.89
N ASP A 72 -1.45 -0.41 -12.58
CA ASP A 72 -2.15 0.75 -12.01
C ASP A 72 -3.58 0.39 -11.56
N GLU A 73 -4.26 -0.45 -12.33
CA GLU A 73 -5.60 -0.96 -12.02
C GLU A 73 -5.58 -1.83 -10.77
N LEU A 74 -4.63 -2.77 -10.67
CA LEU A 74 -4.50 -3.64 -9.50
C LEU A 74 -4.19 -2.82 -8.24
N VAL A 75 -3.31 -1.83 -8.32
CA VAL A 75 -3.02 -0.93 -7.20
C VAL A 75 -4.27 -0.16 -6.81
N ALA A 76 -5.02 0.38 -7.78
CA ALA A 76 -6.27 1.09 -7.50
C ALA A 76 -7.32 0.20 -6.80
N GLU A 77 -7.50 -1.05 -7.26
CA GLU A 77 -8.38 -2.03 -6.61
C GLU A 77 -7.97 -2.31 -5.16
N LYS A 78 -6.66 -2.46 -4.89
CA LYS A 78 -6.13 -2.63 -3.53
C LYS A 78 -6.36 -1.41 -2.66
N VAL A 79 -6.16 -0.20 -3.20
CA VAL A 79 -6.37 1.06 -2.46
C VAL A 79 -7.84 1.18 -2.05
N VAL A 80 -8.78 0.94 -2.98
CA VAL A 80 -10.22 0.97 -2.69
C VAL A 80 -10.57 -0.03 -1.60
N HIS A 81 -10.09 -1.27 -1.71
CA HIS A 81 -10.38 -2.30 -0.72
C HIS A 81 -9.78 -1.98 0.67
N ALA A 82 -8.54 -1.49 0.72
CA ALA A 82 -7.91 -1.10 1.98
C ALA A 82 -8.65 0.05 2.67
N LEU A 83 -9.05 1.08 1.92
CA LEU A 83 -9.84 2.20 2.44
C LEU A 83 -11.23 1.75 2.89
N ALA A 84 -11.90 0.87 2.13
CA ALA A 84 -13.22 0.34 2.49
C ALA A 84 -13.20 -0.48 3.80
N GLU A 85 -12.08 -1.16 4.07
CA GLU A 85 -11.85 -1.87 5.32
C GLU A 85 -11.39 -0.93 6.45
N GLY A 86 -11.16 0.36 6.18
CA GLY A 86 -10.81 1.36 7.19
C GLY A 86 -9.31 1.44 7.52
N LEU A 87 -8.44 0.89 6.67
CA LEU A 87 -7.01 1.19 6.72
C LEU A 87 -6.73 2.58 6.13
N LYS A 88 -5.70 3.23 6.65
CA LYS A 88 -5.06 4.36 5.96
C LYS A 88 -4.07 3.83 4.93
N VAL A 89 -3.89 4.55 3.82
CA VAL A 89 -3.09 4.06 2.68
C VAL A 89 -1.96 5.03 2.36
N ILE A 90 -0.74 4.50 2.25
CA ILE A 90 0.41 5.16 1.63
C ILE A 90 0.48 4.66 0.18
N ALA A 91 -0.13 5.40 -0.74
CA ALA A 91 -0.14 5.05 -2.16
C ALA A 91 1.11 5.60 -2.86
N CYS A 92 1.99 4.71 -3.30
CA CYS A 92 3.23 5.06 -3.97
C CYS A 92 3.01 5.25 -5.48
N ILE A 93 3.61 6.32 -5.99
CA ILE A 93 3.70 6.67 -7.40
C ILE A 93 5.14 7.10 -7.70
N GLY A 94 5.51 7.06 -8.98
CA GLY A 94 6.82 7.43 -9.45
C GLY A 94 7.16 6.73 -10.76
N GLU A 95 8.04 7.38 -11.50
CA GLU A 95 8.64 6.88 -12.72
C GLU A 95 9.92 6.07 -12.45
N THR A 96 10.28 5.25 -13.43
CA THR A 96 11.60 4.60 -13.52
C THR A 96 12.66 5.59 -13.98
N LEU A 97 13.95 5.25 -13.78
CA LEU A 97 15.05 6.08 -14.28
C LEU A 97 14.96 6.29 -15.80
N GLN A 98 14.59 5.25 -16.55
CA GLN A 98 14.45 5.30 -18.00
C GLN A 98 13.30 6.22 -18.44
N GLU A 99 12.15 6.14 -17.78
CA GLU A 99 11.02 7.04 -18.04
C GLU A 99 11.39 8.49 -17.71
N ARG A 100 12.15 8.72 -16.63
CA ARG A 100 12.66 10.05 -16.28
C ARG A 100 13.59 10.61 -17.35
N GLU A 101 14.57 9.82 -17.80
CA GLU A 101 15.51 10.21 -18.85
C GLU A 101 14.82 10.44 -20.20
N ALA A 102 13.70 9.76 -20.45
CA ALA A 102 12.84 9.98 -21.61
C ALA A 102 11.86 11.17 -21.46
N GLY A 103 11.91 11.91 -20.36
CA GLY A 103 11.03 13.06 -20.11
C GLY A 103 9.57 12.67 -19.83
N GLN A 104 9.32 11.45 -19.35
CA GLN A 104 7.97 10.89 -19.14
C GLN A 104 7.47 11.00 -17.69
N THR A 105 8.22 11.63 -16.77
CA THR A 105 7.87 11.74 -15.35
C THR A 105 6.42 12.18 -15.13
N GLU A 106 6.00 13.30 -15.74
CA GLU A 106 4.63 13.81 -15.56
C GLU A 106 3.57 12.84 -16.08
N ALA A 107 3.80 12.24 -17.25
CA ALA A 107 2.87 11.30 -17.84
C ALA A 107 2.67 10.05 -16.98
N VAL A 108 3.77 9.53 -16.41
CA VAL A 108 3.75 8.35 -15.53
C VAL A 108 3.06 8.65 -14.21
N VAL A 109 3.47 9.72 -13.52
CA VAL A 109 2.88 10.15 -12.25
C VAL A 109 1.39 10.43 -12.44
N PHE A 110 1.01 11.15 -13.51
CA PHE A 110 -0.40 11.43 -13.81
C PHE A 110 -1.21 10.14 -14.03
N ARG A 111 -0.71 9.20 -14.85
CA ARG A 111 -1.37 7.92 -15.10
C ARG A 111 -1.64 7.15 -13.80
N GLN A 112 -0.61 7.02 -12.96
CA GLN A 112 -0.68 6.29 -11.69
C GLN A 112 -1.62 6.97 -10.69
N THR A 113 -1.50 8.29 -10.50
CA THR A 113 -2.38 9.05 -9.61
C THR A 113 -3.83 9.01 -10.08
N LYS A 114 -4.06 9.17 -11.40
CA LYS A 114 -5.41 9.15 -11.99
C LYS A 114 -6.10 7.81 -11.75
N ALA A 115 -5.41 6.69 -11.93
CA ALA A 115 -5.97 5.37 -11.69
C ALA A 115 -6.49 5.22 -10.25
N ILE A 116 -5.70 5.68 -9.27
CA ILE A 116 -6.09 5.66 -7.86
C ILE A 116 -7.24 6.63 -7.59
N ALA A 117 -7.12 7.89 -8.00
CA ALA A 117 -8.09 8.94 -7.71
C ALA A 117 -9.47 8.65 -8.33
N TYR A 118 -9.53 7.99 -9.49
CA TYR A 118 -10.80 7.67 -10.15
C TYR A 118 -11.50 6.46 -9.53
N ALA A 119 -10.75 5.60 -8.83
CA ALA A 119 -11.30 4.41 -8.18
C ALA A 119 -11.88 4.73 -6.79
N ILE A 120 -11.34 5.74 -6.10
CA ILE A 120 -11.82 6.20 -4.78
C ILE A 120 -13.04 7.10 -4.99
N LYS A 121 -14.13 6.82 -4.26
CA LYS A 121 -15.38 7.59 -4.30
C LYS A 121 -15.57 8.42 -3.04
#